data_AF-A0A6J4MK80-F1
#
_entry.id   AF-A0A6J4MK80-F1
#
_cell.length_a   1.000
_cell.length_b   1.000
_cell.length_c   1.000
_cell.angle_alpha   90.00
_cell.angle_beta   90.00
_cell.angle_gamma   90.00
#
_symmetry.space_group_name_H-M   'P 1'
#
loop_
_entity.id
_entity.type
_entity.pdbx_description
1 polymer ?
#
loop_
_entity_poly.entity_id
_entity_poly.type
_entity_poly.pdbx_seq_one_letter_code
_entity_poly.pdbx_strand_id
1 'polypeptide(L)'
;MKASVITASRRAAEGVYEDTGGPLIVDALTDLGFEVTGPVVVPDGQPVADAIAEAVDGGARAVVTTGGTGLTPSDLTPEMTRPFLDREVPGLAEAIRSYGAAQ
;
A
#
# COMPACT_ATOMS: atom_id res chain seq x y z
N MET A 1 -7.00 11.64 -12.03
CA MET A 1 -7.69 10.96 -10.90
C MET A 1 -6.69 10.84 -9.77
N LYS A 2 -7.04 11.06 -8.50
CA LYS A 2 -6.07 11.01 -7.40
C LYS A 2 -5.77 9.57 -6.97
N ALA A 3 -4.49 9.27 -6.73
CA ALA A 3 -4.06 8.01 -6.11
C ALA A 3 -3.07 8.25 -4.97
N SER A 4 -3.00 7.31 -4.03
CA SER A 4 -2.03 7.35 -2.93
C SER A 4 -1.22 6.08 -2.86
N VAL A 5 0.08 6.21 -2.54
CA VAL A 5 1.00 5.09 -2.31
C VAL A 5 1.42 5.08 -0.85
N ILE A 6 1.25 3.93 -0.18
CA ILE A 6 1.59 3.74 1.23
C ILE A 6 2.57 2.57 1.34
N THR A 7 3.73 2.80 1.92
CA THR A 7 4.72 1.77 2.22
C THR A 7 4.65 1.40 3.69
N ALA A 8 4.19 0.20 3.99
CA ALA A 8 4.20 -0.40 5.32
C ALA A 8 5.56 -1.05 5.57
N SER A 9 6.39 -0.40 6.39
CA SER A 9 7.67 -0.95 6.81
C SER A 9 8.18 -0.26 8.06
N ARG A 10 8.30 -1.02 9.15
CA ARG A 10 8.98 -0.55 10.36
C ARG A 10 10.38 -0.01 10.07
N ARG A 11 11.19 -0.77 9.33
CA ARG A 11 12.61 -0.45 9.11
C ARG A 11 12.79 0.77 8.21
N ALA A 12 11.94 0.96 7.21
CA ALA A 12 11.97 2.16 6.38
C ALA A 12 11.49 3.39 7.17
N ALA A 13 10.42 3.24 7.97
CA ALA A 13 9.92 4.32 8.84
C ALA A 13 10.94 4.74 9.92
N GLU A 14 11.75 3.80 10.42
CA GLU A 14 12.86 4.06 11.35
C GLU A 14 14.14 4.58 10.65
N GLY A 15 14.16 4.70 9.33
CA GLY A 15 15.33 5.15 8.56
C GLY A 15 16.49 4.14 8.48
N VAL A 16 16.22 2.87 8.81
CA VAL A 16 17.23 1.78 8.76
C VAL A 16 17.59 1.44 7.32
N TYR A 17 16.63 1.53 6.40
CA TYR A 17 16.87 1.46 4.96
C TYR A 17 15.94 2.41 4.22
N GLU A 18 16.32 2.80 3.01
CA GLU A 18 15.52 3.64 2.12
C GLU A 18 14.42 2.82 1.43
N ASP A 19 13.20 3.36 1.37
CA ASP A 19 12.11 2.73 0.60
C ASP A 19 12.39 2.82 -0.90
N THR A 20 12.72 1.67 -1.50
CA THR A 20 12.91 1.57 -2.95
C THR A 20 11.64 1.12 -3.69
N GLY A 21 10.65 0.58 -2.99
CA GLY A 21 9.45 0.01 -3.59
C GLY A 21 8.37 1.07 -3.83
N GLY A 22 8.14 1.93 -2.84
CA GLY A 22 7.17 3.03 -2.93
C GLY A 22 7.39 3.95 -4.15
N PRO A 23 8.62 4.43 -4.41
CA PRO A 23 8.89 5.28 -5.57
C PRO A 23 8.53 4.62 -6.91
N LEU A 24 8.81 3.32 -7.07
CA LEU A 24 8.46 2.59 -8.31
C LEU A 24 6.96 2.54 -8.56
N ILE A 25 6.16 2.42 -7.50
CA ILE A 25 4.70 2.41 -7.59
C ILE A 25 4.18 3.81 -7.93
N VAL A 26 4.78 4.85 -7.35
CA VAL A 26 4.44 6.25 -7.68
C VAL A 26 4.68 6.53 -9.16
N ASP A 27 5.84 6.15 -9.68
CA ASP A 27 6.18 6.33 -11.09
C ASP A 27 5.18 5.58 -11.98
N ALA A 28 4.90 4.30 -11.68
CA ALA A 28 3.95 3.49 -12.46
C ALA A 28 2.52 4.07 -12.45
N LEU A 29 2.03 4.57 -11.33
CA LEU A 29 0.71 5.21 -11.26
C LEU A 29 0.69 6.56 -11.98
N THR A 30 1.78 7.31 -11.92
CA THR A 30 1.93 8.58 -12.65
C THR A 30 1.90 8.35 -14.15
N ASP A 31 2.59 7.32 -14.65
CA ASP A 31 2.59 6.91 -16.05
C ASP A 31 1.20 6.46 -16.54
N LEU A 32 0.37 5.93 -15.63
CA LEU A 32 -1.03 5.61 -15.88
C LEU A 32 -1.97 6.82 -15.83
N GLY A 33 -1.45 8.03 -15.58
CA GLY A 33 -2.20 9.29 -15.59
C GLY A 33 -2.86 9.67 -14.26
N PHE A 34 -2.43 9.07 -13.14
CA PHE A 34 -2.89 9.48 -11.81
C PHE A 34 -2.14 10.72 -11.30
N GLU A 35 -2.83 11.52 -10.50
CA GLU A 35 -2.21 12.52 -9.64
C GLU A 35 -1.87 11.81 -8.32
N VAL A 36 -0.59 11.50 -8.12
CA VAL A 36 -0.15 10.59 -7.05
C VAL A 36 0.36 11.35 -5.84
N THR A 37 -0.12 10.97 -4.64
CA THR A 37 0.43 11.41 -3.35
C THR A 37 1.23 10.26 -2.72
N GLY A 38 2.49 10.52 -2.37
CA GLY A 38 3.38 9.55 -1.71
C GLY A 38 4.73 9.35 -2.41
N PRO A 39 5.48 8.29 -2.06
CA PRO A 39 5.08 7.26 -1.11
C PRO A 39 5.07 7.78 0.33
N VAL A 40 4.02 7.48 1.08
CA VAL A 40 3.99 7.71 2.53
C VAL A 40 4.50 6.46 3.22
N VAL A 41 5.65 6.55 3.88
CA VAL A 41 6.24 5.42 4.62
C VAL A 41 5.72 5.45 6.05
N VAL A 42 5.12 4.34 6.48
CA VAL A 42 4.56 4.18 7.83
C VAL A 42 5.05 2.88 8.47
N PRO A 43 5.12 2.82 9.82
CA PRO A 43 5.33 1.56 10.52
C PRO A 43 4.20 0.55 10.24
N ASP A 44 4.48 -0.73 10.44
CA ASP A 44 3.50 -1.80 10.30
C ASP A 44 2.35 -1.68 11.34
N GLY A 45 1.19 -2.26 11.02
CA GLY A 45 0.01 -2.27 11.90
C GLY A 45 -0.86 -1.01 11.78
N GLN A 46 -1.41 -0.53 12.91
CA GLN A 46 -2.39 0.57 12.94
C GLN A 46 -2.02 1.81 12.10
N PRO A 47 -0.75 2.26 12.01
CA PRO A 47 -0.39 3.40 11.16
C PRO A 47 -0.75 3.22 9.68
N VAL A 48 -0.84 1.98 9.18
CA VAL A 48 -1.31 1.69 7.81
C VAL A 48 -2.78 2.04 7.65
N ALA A 49 -3.64 1.69 8.63
CA ALA A 49 -5.05 2.04 8.59
C ALA A 49 -5.25 3.57 8.64
N ASP A 50 -4.47 4.26 9.49
CA ASP A 50 -4.55 5.71 9.61
C ASP A 50 -4.16 6.41 8.29
N ALA A 51 -3.12 5.93 7.61
CA ALA A 51 -2.70 6.44 6.29
C ALA A 51 -3.73 6.14 5.18
N ILE A 52 -4.40 4.97 5.23
CA ILE A 52 -5.49 4.66 4.30
C ILE A 52 -6.65 5.63 4.52
N ALA A 53 -7.04 5.89 5.78
CA ALA A 53 -8.09 6.83 6.12
C ALA A 53 -7.77 8.24 5.59
N GLU A 54 -6.57 8.74 5.84
CA GLU A 54 -6.13 10.07 5.35
C GLU A 54 -6.16 10.15 3.81
N ALA A 55 -5.71 9.10 3.12
CA ALA A 55 -5.76 9.05 1.66
C ALA A 55 -7.21 9.12 1.13
N VAL A 56 -8.11 8.35 1.73
CA VAL A 56 -9.54 8.33 1.36
C VAL A 56 -10.20 9.69 1.63
N ASP A 57 -9.97 10.27 2.80
CA ASP A 57 -10.49 11.59 3.18
C ASP A 57 -9.91 12.71 2.28
N GLY A 58 -8.67 12.56 1.84
CA GLY A 58 -8.00 13.42 0.86
C GLY A 58 -8.55 13.29 -0.58
N GLY A 59 -9.50 12.37 -0.80
CA GLY A 59 -10.17 12.15 -2.08
C GLY A 59 -9.44 11.23 -3.03
N ALA A 60 -8.52 10.37 -2.54
CA ALA A 60 -7.91 9.33 -3.34
C ALA A 60 -9.00 8.39 -3.91
N ARG A 61 -8.87 8.05 -5.19
CA ARG A 61 -9.75 7.08 -5.87
C ARG A 61 -9.08 5.72 -6.03
N ALA A 62 -7.78 5.65 -5.80
CA ALA A 62 -7.00 4.42 -5.71
C ALA A 62 -5.97 4.58 -4.59
N VAL A 63 -5.84 3.55 -3.75
CA VAL A 63 -4.80 3.47 -2.73
C VAL A 63 -4.04 2.18 -2.97
N VAL A 64 -2.72 2.26 -3.12
CA VAL A 64 -1.84 1.11 -3.31
C VAL A 64 -0.93 1.00 -2.09
N THR A 65 -1.04 -0.11 -1.37
CA THR A 65 -0.15 -0.43 -0.26
C THR A 65 0.96 -1.37 -0.72
N THR A 66 2.14 -1.25 -0.13
CA THR A 66 3.26 -2.18 -0.32
C THR A 66 3.92 -2.49 1.02
N GLY A 67 4.30 -3.76 1.23
CA GLY A 67 4.81 -4.25 2.51
C GLY A 67 3.71 -4.67 3.50
N GLY A 68 4.12 -5.36 4.57
CA GLY A 68 3.22 -5.83 5.64
C GLY A 68 2.22 -6.92 5.23
N THR A 69 2.46 -7.65 4.14
CA THR A 69 1.57 -8.71 3.59
C THR A 69 2.13 -10.13 3.72
N GLY A 70 3.27 -10.28 4.42
CA GLY A 70 3.90 -11.57 4.70
C GLY A 70 3.20 -12.38 5.80
N LEU A 71 3.97 -13.25 6.47
CA LEU A 71 3.49 -14.13 7.55
C LEU A 71 4.18 -13.84 8.89
N THR A 72 4.80 -12.68 9.05
CA THR A 72 5.37 -12.25 10.33
C THR A 72 4.28 -11.69 11.25
N PRO A 73 4.48 -11.65 12.58
CA PRO A 73 3.48 -11.09 13.51
C PRO A 73 3.11 -9.63 13.27
N SER A 74 3.95 -8.88 12.55
CA SER A 74 3.72 -7.49 12.17
C SER A 74 3.12 -7.31 10.77
N ASP A 75 3.07 -8.37 9.94
CA ASP A 75 2.44 -8.30 8.62
C ASP A 75 0.92 -8.22 8.76
N LEU A 76 0.42 -7.00 8.99
CA LEU A 76 -0.98 -6.72 9.28
C LEU A 76 -1.64 -5.82 8.24
N THR A 77 -0.98 -5.50 7.11
CA THR A 77 -1.54 -4.64 6.06
C THR A 77 -2.91 -5.14 5.56
N PRO A 78 -3.14 -6.46 5.32
CA PRO A 78 -4.47 -6.96 4.95
C PRO A 78 -5.54 -6.67 6.02
N GLU A 79 -5.22 -6.89 7.29
CA GLU A 79 -6.09 -6.65 8.44
C GLU A 79 -6.40 -5.16 8.61
N MET A 80 -5.41 -4.29 8.38
CA MET A 80 -5.57 -2.84 8.43
C MET A 80 -6.37 -2.30 7.24
N THR A 81 -6.34 -2.98 6.10
CA THR A 81 -7.08 -2.59 4.90
C THR A 81 -8.55 -3.00 4.97
N ARG A 82 -8.85 -4.17 5.52
CA ARG A 82 -10.20 -4.77 5.52
C ARG A 82 -11.34 -3.85 6.02
N PRO A 83 -11.18 -3.05 7.08
CA PRO A 83 -12.25 -2.17 7.57
C PRO A 83 -12.69 -1.08 6.58
N PHE A 84 -11.87 -0.75 5.59
CA PHE A 84 -12.14 0.28 4.58
C PHE A 84 -12.85 -0.28 3.34
N LEU A 85 -13.10 -1.59 3.27
CA LEU A 85 -13.67 -2.24 2.10
C LEU A 85 -15.17 -2.49 2.29
N ASP A 86 -15.99 -1.83 1.48
CA ASP A 86 -17.41 -2.19 1.36
C ASP A 86 -17.58 -3.57 0.71
N ARG A 87 -16.64 -3.93 -0.17
CA ARG A 87 -16.62 -5.20 -0.89
C ARG A 87 -15.20 -5.58 -1.28
N GLU A 88 -14.87 -6.84 -1.04
CA GLU A 88 -13.64 -7.44 -1.55
C GLU A 88 -13.79 -7.90 -3.00
N VAL A 89 -12.69 -7.80 -3.76
CA VAL A 89 -12.53 -8.37 -5.10
C VAL A 89 -11.39 -9.39 -5.07
N PRO A 90 -11.65 -10.64 -4.62
CA PRO A 90 -10.60 -11.63 -4.37
C PRO A 90 -9.69 -11.91 -5.57
N GLY A 91 -10.25 -11.85 -6.78
CA GLY A 91 -9.52 -12.08 -8.03
C GLY A 91 -8.33 -11.14 -8.26
N LEU A 92 -8.34 -9.93 -7.70
CA LEU A 92 -7.17 -9.03 -7.76
C LEU A 92 -6.01 -9.59 -6.93
N ALA A 93 -6.29 -10.00 -5.70
CA ALA A 93 -5.27 -10.56 -4.81
C ALA A 93 -4.74 -11.91 -5.34
N GLU A 94 -5.61 -12.71 -5.95
CA GLU A 94 -5.22 -13.96 -6.62
C GLU A 94 -4.32 -13.70 -7.84
N ALA A 95 -4.66 -12.73 -8.69
CA ALA A 95 -3.86 -12.37 -9.85
C ALA A 95 -2.46 -11.87 -9.45
N ILE A 96 -2.37 -11.02 -8.41
CA ILE A 96 -1.08 -10.54 -7.87
C ILE A 96 -0.22 -11.73 -7.41
N ARG A 97 -0.79 -12.65 -6.61
CA ARG A 97 -0.06 -13.85 -6.15
C ARG A 97 0.35 -14.76 -7.29
N SER A 98 -0.53 -14.99 -8.27
CA SER A 98 -0.25 -15.83 -9.43
C SER A 98 0.87 -15.24 -10.29
N TYR A 99 0.89 -13.92 -10.48
CA TYR A 99 1.96 -13.26 -11.21
C TYR A 99 3.30 -13.41 -10.48
N GLY A 100 3.33 -13.15 -9.17
CA GLY A 100 4.54 -13.28 -8.35
C GLY A 100 5.10 -14.71 -8.28
N ALA A 101 4.25 -15.73 -8.27
CA ALA A 101 4.68 -17.13 -8.27
C ALA A 101 5.27 -17.62 -9.60
N ALA A 102 5.01 -16.90 -10.70
CA ALA A 102 5.53 -17.22 -12.03
C ALA A 102 6.86 -16.54 -12.35
N GLN A 103 7.37 -15.67 -11.45
CA GLN A 103 8.67 -14.99 -11.58
C GLN A 103 9.81 -15.83 -10.99
#